data_AF-A0A399EVD0-F1
#
_entry.id   AF-A0A399EVD0-F1
#
_cell.length_a   1.000
_cell.length_b   1.000
_cell.length_c   1.000
_cell.angle_alpha   90.00
_cell.angle_beta   90.00
_cell.angle_gamma   90.00
#
_symmetry.space_group_name_H-M   'P 1'
#
loop_
_entity.id
_entity.type
_entity.pdbx_description
1 polymer ?
#
loop_
_entity_poly.entity_id
_entity_poly.type
_entity_poly.pdbx_seq_one_letter_code
_entity_poly.pdbx_strand_id
1 'polypeptide(L)'
;MEVIYTGLRQTPEMIVSAALQEDVDAIGLSVLSGAHMHYFREVKRLLSEQQADDILLFGGGIIPDEDVPKLKALGVAAVFGPGTSTQDIVAFLQQSAPKRWAAQGG
;
A
#
# COMPACT_ATOMS: atom_id res chain seq x y z
N MET A 1 -4.95 -9.25 12.30
CA MET A 1 -4.83 -8.59 10.99
C MET A 1 -5.67 -9.39 10.04
N GLU A 2 -6.68 -8.73 9.47
CA GLU A 2 -7.48 -9.28 8.38
C GLU A 2 -6.84 -8.86 7.05
N VAL A 3 -6.99 -9.68 6.01
CA VAL A 3 -6.38 -9.43 4.69
C VAL A 3 -7.43 -9.69 3.62
N ILE A 4 -7.67 -8.68 2.80
CA ILE A 4 -8.57 -8.76 1.65
C ILE A 4 -7.72 -8.83 0.38
N TYR A 5 -7.84 -9.92 -0.35
CA TYR A 5 -7.14 -10.10 -1.62
C TYR A 5 -8.05 -9.69 -2.79
N THR A 6 -7.69 -8.61 -3.48
CA THR A 6 -8.46 -8.03 -4.58
C THR A 6 -8.31 -8.76 -5.91
N GLY A 7 -7.51 -9.83 -5.97
CA GLY A 7 -7.25 -10.55 -7.22
C GLY A 7 -6.19 -9.90 -8.12
N LEU A 8 -6.06 -10.45 -9.34
CA LEU A 8 -5.06 -10.02 -10.32
C LEU A 8 -5.61 -8.89 -11.21
N ARG A 9 -4.69 -8.13 -11.82
CA ARG A 9 -4.98 -7.13 -12.88
C ARG A 9 -5.99 -6.04 -12.45
N GLN A 10 -5.91 -5.63 -11.19
CA GLN A 10 -6.70 -4.52 -10.68
C GLN A 10 -6.15 -3.20 -11.19
N THR A 11 -7.03 -2.27 -11.57
CA THR A 11 -6.62 -0.90 -11.88
C THR A 11 -6.45 -0.10 -10.58
N PRO A 12 -5.70 1.01 -10.58
CA PRO A 12 -5.57 1.88 -9.41
C PRO A 12 -6.91 2.33 -8.82
N GLU A 13 -7.91 2.61 -9.66
CA GLU A 13 -9.26 3.00 -9.25
C GLU A 13 -9.98 1.87 -8.53
N MET A 14 -9.86 0.63 -9.03
CA MET A 14 -10.45 -0.54 -8.38
C MET A 14 -9.82 -0.77 -7.00
N ILE A 15 -8.49 -0.63 -6.90
CA ILE A 15 -7.75 -0.81 -5.65
C ILE A 15 -8.22 0.22 -4.60
N VAL A 16 -8.26 1.50 -4.97
CA VAL A 16 -8.68 2.57 -4.06
C VAL A 16 -10.16 2.43 -3.69
N SER A 17 -11.03 2.11 -4.66
CA SER A 17 -12.44 1.89 -4.38
C SER A 17 -12.67 0.76 -3.38
N ALA A 18 -11.96 -0.36 -3.53
CA ALA A 18 -12.03 -1.47 -2.58
C ALA A 18 -11.51 -1.04 -1.19
N ALA A 19 -10.37 -0.35 -1.13
CA ALA A 19 -9.80 0.12 0.13
C ALA A 19 -10.76 1.03 0.92
N LEU A 20 -11.49 1.90 0.21
CA LEU A 20 -12.49 2.80 0.81
C LEU A 20 -13.75 2.05 1.27
N GLN A 21 -14.24 1.12 0.44
CA GLN A 21 -15.44 0.33 0.78
C GLN A 21 -15.22 -0.57 2.00
N GLU A 22 -14.01 -1.14 2.12
CA GLU A 22 -13.64 -2.05 3.20
C GLU A 22 -13.03 -1.32 4.42
N ASP A 23 -12.93 0.02 4.38
CA ASP A 23 -12.33 0.87 5.42
C ASP A 23 -10.97 0.36 5.96
N VAL A 24 -10.05 0.06 5.05
CA VAL A 24 -8.76 -0.56 5.40
C VAL A 24 -7.77 0.43 6.02
N ASP A 25 -6.93 -0.06 6.94
CA ASP A 25 -5.82 0.73 7.50
C ASP A 25 -4.64 0.89 6.51
N ALA A 26 -4.47 -0.05 5.57
CA ALA A 26 -3.33 -0.09 4.67
C ALA A 26 -3.62 -0.77 3.33
N ILE A 27 -2.93 -0.32 2.28
CA ILE A 27 -2.90 -0.95 0.96
C ILE A 27 -1.49 -1.46 0.68
N GLY A 28 -1.39 -2.77 0.40
CA GLY A 28 -0.15 -3.41 -0.02
C GLY A 28 -0.16 -3.72 -1.52
N LEU A 29 0.72 -3.08 -2.29
CA LEU A 29 0.89 -3.37 -3.72
C LEU A 29 2.02 -4.36 -3.98
N SER A 30 1.78 -5.38 -4.81
CA SER A 30 2.81 -6.29 -5.30
C SER A 30 2.94 -6.16 -6.81
N VAL A 31 4.09 -5.65 -7.28
CA VAL A 31 4.32 -5.32 -8.69
C VAL A 31 5.61 -5.97 -9.21
N LEU A 32 5.45 -6.91 -10.14
CA LEU A 32 6.56 -7.66 -10.75
C LEU A 32 6.83 -7.26 -12.21
N SER A 33 6.00 -6.37 -12.78
CA SER A 33 5.99 -6.02 -14.21
C SER A 33 6.83 -4.79 -14.57
N GLY A 34 7.49 -4.16 -13.59
CA GLY A 34 8.17 -2.86 -13.77
C GLY A 34 7.22 -1.66 -13.82
N ALA A 35 5.92 -1.86 -13.65
CA ALA A 35 4.93 -0.78 -13.63
C ALA A 35 4.77 -0.11 -12.26
N HIS A 36 5.66 -0.38 -11.29
CA HIS A 36 5.54 0.07 -9.90
C HIS A 36 5.36 1.58 -9.80
N MET A 37 6.20 2.36 -10.48
CA MET A 37 6.10 3.83 -10.43
C MET A 37 4.74 4.36 -10.88
N HIS A 38 4.11 3.72 -11.88
CA HIS A 38 2.77 4.10 -12.33
C HIS A 38 1.73 3.78 -11.26
N TYR A 39 1.68 2.53 -10.79
CA TYR A 39 0.68 2.09 -9.82
C TYR A 39 0.76 2.82 -8.49
N PHE A 40 1.95 2.95 -7.89
CA PHE A 40 2.10 3.64 -6.60
C PHE A 40 1.72 5.12 -6.70
N ARG A 41 2.14 5.80 -7.78
CA ARG A 41 1.78 7.20 -8.00
C ARG A 41 0.28 7.37 -8.15
N GLU A 42 -0.35 6.51 -8.94
CA GLU A 42 -1.77 6.65 -9.25
C GLU A 42 -2.66 6.32 -8.06
N VAL A 43 -2.35 5.24 -7.33
CA VAL A 43 -3.04 4.91 -6.08
C VAL A 43 -2.89 6.04 -5.07
N LYS A 44 -1.69 6.63 -4.92
CA LYS A 44 -1.50 7.75 -3.99
C LYS A 44 -2.27 8.99 -4.42
N ARG A 45 -2.29 9.33 -5.72
CA ARG A 45 -3.07 10.44 -6.27
C ARG A 45 -4.56 10.26 -5.96
N LEU A 46 -5.10 9.08 -6.26
CA LEU A 46 -6.51 8.75 -6.05
C LEU A 46 -6.90 8.75 -4.57
N LEU A 47 -6.05 8.23 -3.67
CA LEU A 47 -6.28 8.33 -2.22
C LEU A 47 -6.40 9.78 -1.76
N SER A 48 -5.52 10.66 -2.26
CA SER A 48 -5.56 12.08 -1.88
C SER A 48 -6.80 12.79 -2.42
N GLU A 49 -7.23 12.48 -3.65
CA GLU A 49 -8.48 13.01 -4.22
C GLU A 49 -9.72 12.60 -3.41
N GLN A 50 -9.69 11.41 -2.82
CA GLN A 50 -10.74 10.89 -1.96
C GLN A 50 -10.55 11.25 -0.47
N GLN A 51 -9.57 12.12 -0.14
CA GLN A 51 -9.28 12.56 1.23
C GLN A 51 -8.93 11.40 2.18
N ALA A 52 -8.37 10.31 1.65
CA ALA A 52 -7.99 9.10 2.37
C ALA A 52 -6.46 8.96 2.47
N ASP A 53 -5.77 10.08 2.66
CA ASP A 53 -4.30 10.15 2.76
C ASP A 53 -3.73 9.44 4.00
N ASP A 54 -4.60 9.12 4.96
CA ASP A 54 -4.27 8.38 6.17
C ASP A 54 -4.20 6.86 5.96
N ILE A 55 -4.71 6.33 4.85
CA ILE A 55 -4.51 4.92 4.47
C ILE A 55 -3.04 4.70 4.13
N LEU A 56 -2.38 3.78 4.84
CA LEU A 56 -0.96 3.51 4.66
C LEU A 56 -0.70 2.77 3.35
N LEU A 57 0.03 3.39 2.41
CA LEU A 57 0.44 2.75 1.17
C LEU A 57 1.85 2.16 1.30
N PHE A 58 1.97 0.85 1.09
CA PHE A 58 3.24 0.13 1.07
C PHE A 58 3.25 -0.89 -0.07
N GLY A 59 4.38 -1.54 -0.30
CA GLY A 59 4.38 -2.68 -1.19
C GLY A 59 5.75 -3.17 -1.59
N GLY A 60 5.83 -3.90 -2.69
CA GLY A 60 7.05 -4.60 -3.08
C GLY A 60 6.96 -5.26 -4.45
N GLY A 61 7.96 -6.10 -4.72
CA GLY A 61 8.12 -6.83 -5.97
C GLY A 61 9.50 -6.63 -6.58
N ILE A 62 9.58 -6.57 -7.91
CA ILE A 62 10.84 -6.30 -8.61
C ILE A 62 10.94 -4.79 -8.83
N ILE A 63 11.47 -4.08 -7.84
CA ILE A 63 11.59 -2.63 -7.84
C ILE A 63 13.10 -2.29 -7.86
N PRO A 64 13.59 -1.54 -8.86
CA PRO A 64 14.97 -1.05 -8.87
C PRO A 64 15.30 -0.18 -7.67
N ASP A 65 16.49 -0.35 -7.10
CA ASP A 65 16.93 0.42 -5.92
C ASP A 65 16.88 1.93 -6.14
N GLU A 66 17.10 2.39 -7.38
CA GLU A 66 17.02 3.82 -7.76
C GLU A 66 15.61 4.40 -7.71
N ASP A 67 14.57 3.56 -7.76
CA ASP A 67 13.17 3.99 -7.70
C ASP A 67 12.63 4.00 -6.27
N VAL A 68 13.25 3.27 -5.34
CA VAL A 68 12.83 3.24 -3.94
C VAL A 68 12.81 4.64 -3.30
N PRO A 69 13.82 5.51 -3.46
CA PRO A 69 13.76 6.87 -2.95
C PRO A 69 12.63 7.69 -3.57
N LYS A 70 12.32 7.49 -4.86
CA LYS A 70 11.23 8.19 -5.56
C LYS A 70 9.87 7.75 -5.01
N LEU A 71 9.68 6.47 -4.77
CA LEU A 71 8.47 5.93 -4.14
C LEU A 71 8.28 6.48 -2.72
N LYS A 72 9.36 6.52 -1.91
CA LYS A 72 9.30 7.11 -0.57
C LYS A 72 8.93 8.61 -0.61
N ALA A 73 9.50 9.36 -1.56
CA ALA A 73 9.16 10.78 -1.74
C ALA A 73 7.70 11.00 -2.17
N LEU A 74 7.07 10.00 -2.83
CA LEU A 74 5.64 10.02 -3.14
C LEU A 74 4.76 9.70 -1.92
N GLY A 75 5.32 9.32 -0.78
CA GLY A 75 4.56 8.93 0.41
C GLY A 75 4.28 7.43 0.51
N VAL A 76 5.01 6.58 -0.23
CA VAL A 76 5.01 5.13 0.01
C VAL A 76 5.80 4.85 1.27
N ALA A 77 5.15 4.24 2.27
CA ALA A 77 5.70 4.08 3.61
C ALA A 77 6.85 3.05 3.66
N ALA A 78 6.75 1.96 2.90
CA ALA A 78 7.81 0.96 2.78
C ALA A 78 7.79 0.25 1.42
N VAL A 79 8.99 -0.15 0.98
CA VAL A 79 9.21 -0.96 -0.22
C VAL A 79 9.97 -2.22 0.17
N PHE A 80 9.41 -3.38 -0.18
CA PHE A 80 9.94 -4.70 0.15
C PHE A 80 10.39 -5.42 -1.13
N GLY A 81 11.71 -5.61 -1.26
CA GLY A 81 12.32 -6.26 -2.41
C GLY A 81 12.33 -7.79 -2.34
N PRO A 82 12.90 -8.47 -3.36
CA PRO A 82 13.04 -9.92 -3.38
C PRO A 82 13.78 -10.43 -2.13
N GLY A 83 13.26 -11.51 -1.54
CA GLY A 83 13.86 -12.14 -0.35
C GLY A 83 13.45 -11.52 0.99
N THR A 84 12.67 -10.43 1.00
CA THR A 84 12.09 -9.90 2.24
C THR A 84 11.21 -10.96 2.92
N SER A 85 11.41 -11.18 4.21
CA SER A 85 10.57 -12.10 4.98
C SER A 85 9.19 -11.51 5.21
N THR A 86 8.15 -12.34 5.12
CA THR A 86 6.79 -11.95 5.50
C THR A 86 6.73 -11.46 6.95
N GLN A 87 7.60 -11.96 7.83
CA GLN A 87 7.65 -11.52 9.23
C GLN A 87 8.06 -10.05 9.36
N ASP A 88 9.00 -9.59 8.51
CA ASP A 88 9.44 -8.19 8.50
C ASP A 88 8.29 -7.27 8.04
N ILE A 89 7.53 -7.71 7.03
CA ILE A 89 6.36 -6.98 6.52
C ILE A 89 5.28 -6.89 7.61
N VAL A 90 4.99 -7.99 8.30
CA VAL A 90 4.03 -8.02 9.41
C VAL A 90 4.48 -7.10 10.55
N ALA A 91 5.76 -7.16 10.94
CA ALA A 91 6.30 -6.31 11.99
C ALA A 91 6.21 -4.81 11.63
N PHE A 92 6.52 -4.47 10.38
CA PHE A 92 6.35 -3.10 9.86
C PHE A 92 4.89 -2.62 9.96
N LEU A 93 3.94 -3.44 9.52
CA LEU A 93 2.51 -3.08 9.56
C LEU A 93 2.00 -2.91 11.00
N GLN A 94 2.39 -3.78 11.92
CA GLN A 94 2.00 -3.65 13.33
C GLN A 94 2.50 -2.35 13.99
N GLN A 95 3.63 -1.81 13.51
CA GLN A 95 4.22 -0.57 14.02
C GLN A 95 3.71 0.69 13.33
N SER A 96 3.36 0.57 12.04
CA SER A 96 3.15 1.73 11.17
C SER A 96 1.70 1.94 10.75
N ALA A 97 0.89 0.87 10.72
CA ALA A 97 -0.51 1.00 10.32
C ALA A 97 -1.24 1.89 11.34
N PRO A 98 -1.90 2.97 10.89
CA PRO A 98 -2.83 3.68 11.73
C PRO A 98 -3.88 2.70 12.23
N LYS A 99 -4.28 2.81 13.49
CA LYS A 99 -5.38 1.97 14.01
C LYS A 99 -6.70 2.70 13.76
N ARG A 100 -7.21 2.72 12.53
CA ARG A 100 -8.53 3.31 12.21
C ARG A 100 -9.62 2.56 12.96
N TRP A 101 -9.48 1.24 13.10
CA TRP A 101 -10.40 0.39 13.86
C TRP A 101 -10.37 0.65 15.38
N ALA A 102 -9.20 0.88 15.98
CA ALA A 102 -9.11 1.06 17.44
C ALA A 102 -9.71 2.38 17.94
N ALA A 103 -9.88 3.37 17.06
CA ALA A 103 -10.49 4.65 17.40
C ALA A 103 -12.03 4.63 17.36
N GLN A 104 -12.65 3.61 16.76
CA GLN A 104 -14.11 3.51 16.58
C GLN A 104 -14.79 2.47 17.49
N GLY A 105 -14.03 1.79 18.35
CA GLY A 105 -14.53 0.74 19.25
C GLY A 105 -14.25 1.01 20.72
N GLY A 106 -15.08 1.84 21.35
CA GLY A 106 -15.23 2.03 22.80
C GLY A 106 -16.69 2.28 23.15
#